data_AF-A0A958YHJ5-F1
#
_entry.id   AF-A0A958YHJ5-F1
#
_cell.length_a   1.000
_cell.length_b   1.000
_cell.length_c   1.000
_cell.angle_alpha   90.00
_cell.angle_beta   90.00
_cell.angle_gamma   90.00
#
_symmetry.space_group_name_H-M   'P 1'
#
loop_
_entity.id
_entity.type
_entity.pdbx_description
1 polymer ?
#
loop_
_entity_poly.entity_id
_entity_poly.type
_entity_poly.pdbx_seq_one_letter_code
_entity_poly.pdbx_strand_id
1 'polypeptide(L)'
;MQPNFPIRKIIHVDMDAFYASVEQMDHPELRGKPLAVGGSEKRGVVSAASYEARKFGVRSAMSGLQAKRNCPDLIFVRPRFERYHEISKKIRKIFYEYTDLVEPLSLDEAYLDVTENKKGNPSASLIAKEIRERIFKEVGLTASAGISINKFVAKVASDYNKPNGQKTVNPEEVLAFLEQLDIRKFYGVGKVTADKMYQLGIFTGKDLKSKTIDYLDEHFGKSGRYYYYVVRGIHHSEVKPNRI
;
A
#
# COMPACT_ATOMS: atom_id res chain seq x y z
N MET A 1 29.65 -13.98 -8.70
CA MET A 1 29.64 -12.50 -8.74
C MET A 1 28.22 -12.04 -8.52
N GLN A 2 27.95 -11.29 -7.45
CA GLN A 2 26.64 -10.64 -7.33
C GLN A 2 26.59 -9.56 -8.41
N PRO A 3 25.55 -9.48 -9.24
CA PRO A 3 25.46 -8.43 -10.24
C PRO A 3 25.43 -7.08 -9.52
N ASN A 4 26.42 -6.23 -9.86
CA ASN A 4 26.64 -4.89 -9.33
C ASN A 4 25.62 -3.91 -9.94
N PHE A 5 24.33 -4.15 -9.71
CA PHE A 5 23.32 -3.15 -10.02
C PHE A 5 23.39 -2.06 -8.95
N PRO A 6 23.35 -0.75 -9.31
CA PRO A 6 23.11 0.28 -8.32
C PRO A 6 21.82 -0.07 -7.58
N ILE A 7 21.87 -0.04 -6.26
CA ILE A 7 20.72 -0.38 -5.42
C ILE A 7 19.62 0.62 -5.76
N ARG A 8 18.53 0.12 -6.39
CA ARG A 8 17.39 0.95 -6.77
C ARG A 8 16.79 1.61 -5.54
N LYS A 9 16.25 2.81 -5.73
CA LYS A 9 15.53 3.56 -4.69
C LYS A 9 14.07 3.66 -5.10
N ILE A 10 13.25 2.76 -4.56
CA ILE A 10 11.82 2.68 -4.87
C ILE A 10 11.01 3.27 -3.73
N ILE A 11 10.10 4.17 -4.07
CA ILE A 11 9.09 4.70 -3.16
C ILE A 11 7.74 4.12 -3.57
N HIS A 12 6.97 3.61 -2.62
CA HIS A 12 5.54 3.37 -2.77
C HIS A 12 4.81 4.47 -1.98
N VAL A 13 3.95 5.24 -2.66
CA VAL A 13 3.09 6.24 -2.02
C VAL A 13 1.66 5.71 -2.05
N ASP A 14 0.95 5.81 -0.93
CA ASP A 14 -0.42 5.34 -0.75
C ASP A 14 -1.20 6.35 0.11
N MET A 15 -2.27 6.93 -0.45
CA MET A 15 -3.07 7.94 0.22
C MET A 15 -3.85 7.37 1.40
N ASP A 16 -3.94 8.12 2.50
CA ASP A 16 -4.58 7.63 3.71
C ASP A 16 -6.11 7.68 3.60
N ALA A 17 -6.75 6.50 3.62
CA ALA A 17 -8.21 6.36 3.56
C ALA A 17 -8.86 7.14 2.39
N PHE A 18 -8.22 7.10 1.22
CA PHE A 18 -8.40 8.06 0.12
C PHE A 18 -9.83 8.56 -0.12
N TYR A 19 -10.77 7.69 -0.49
CA TYR A 19 -12.14 8.15 -0.81
C TYR A 19 -12.82 8.80 0.40
N ALA A 20 -12.67 8.24 1.60
CA ALA A 20 -13.26 8.82 2.80
C ALA A 20 -12.64 10.19 3.14
N SER A 21 -11.32 10.33 2.95
CA SER A 21 -10.61 11.59 3.15
C SER A 21 -11.01 12.65 2.13
N VAL A 22 -11.26 12.28 0.86
CA VAL A 22 -11.81 13.21 -0.15
C VAL A 22 -13.21 13.68 0.25
N GLU A 23 -14.08 12.77 0.70
CA GLU A 23 -15.41 13.15 1.16
C GLU A 23 -15.35 14.09 2.37
N GLN A 24 -14.51 13.80 3.38
CA GLN A 24 -14.33 14.68 4.54
C GLN A 24 -13.68 16.03 4.20
N MET A 25 -12.87 16.08 3.14
CA MET A 25 -12.28 17.32 2.65
C MET A 25 -13.36 18.23 2.05
N ASP A 26 -14.18 17.69 1.13
CA ASP A 26 -15.23 18.42 0.42
C ASP A 26 -16.47 18.69 1.30
N HIS A 27 -16.70 17.87 2.33
CA HIS A 27 -17.83 17.96 3.26
C HIS A 27 -17.32 18.07 4.71
N PRO A 28 -16.99 19.29 5.18
CA PRO A 28 -16.41 19.50 6.51
C PRO A 28 -17.26 18.93 7.67
N GLU A 29 -18.57 18.84 7.51
CA GLU A 29 -19.51 18.24 8.46
C GLU A 29 -19.29 16.73 8.68
N LEU A 30 -18.55 16.05 7.81
CA LEU A 30 -18.20 14.62 7.93
C LEU A 30 -16.88 14.38 8.68
N ARG A 31 -16.10 15.43 8.96
CA ARG A 31 -14.82 15.30 9.67
C ARG A 31 -15.04 14.82 11.11
N GLY A 32 -14.20 13.89 11.56
CA GLY A 32 -14.33 13.31 12.90
C GLY A 32 -15.46 12.31 13.07
N LYS A 33 -16.23 12.01 12.01
CA LYS A 33 -17.35 11.05 12.06
C LYS A 33 -16.98 9.71 11.41
N PRO A 34 -17.55 8.58 11.89
CA PRO A 34 -17.34 7.29 11.26
C PRO A 34 -18.04 7.25 9.90
N LEU A 35 -17.23 7.34 8.85
CA LEU A 35 -17.63 7.36 7.46
C LEU A 35 -17.17 6.09 6.71
N ALA A 36 -18.06 5.54 5.88
CA ALA A 36 -17.75 4.55 4.85
C ALA A 36 -18.23 5.04 3.47
N VAL A 37 -17.33 5.01 2.49
CA VAL A 37 -17.65 5.21 1.08
C VAL A 37 -17.93 3.85 0.46
N GLY A 38 -19.05 3.70 -0.25
CA GLY A 38 -19.40 2.45 -0.91
C GLY A 38 -20.86 2.36 -1.31
N GLY A 39 -21.33 1.14 -1.52
CA GLY A 39 -22.76 0.88 -1.71
C GLY A 39 -23.58 1.17 -0.44
N SER A 40 -24.90 1.07 -0.54
CA SER A 40 -25.79 1.25 0.61
C SER A 40 -25.64 0.13 1.66
N GLU A 41 -26.11 0.38 2.87
CA GLU A 41 -26.10 -0.59 3.97
C GLU A 41 -26.65 -1.98 3.58
N LYS A 42 -27.80 -2.02 2.90
CA LYS A 42 -28.57 -3.26 2.68
C LYS A 42 -27.96 -4.23 1.66
N ARG A 43 -27.29 -3.74 0.63
CA ARG A 43 -26.73 -4.58 -0.47
C ARG A 43 -25.34 -4.13 -0.96
N GLY A 44 -24.73 -3.18 -0.27
CA GLY A 44 -23.45 -2.59 -0.66
C GLY A 44 -22.25 -3.25 -0.02
N VAL A 45 -21.09 -2.88 -0.53
CA VAL A 45 -19.77 -3.21 0.01
C VAL A 45 -19.04 -1.90 0.28
N VAL A 46 -18.29 -1.85 1.38
CA VAL A 46 -17.44 -0.72 1.74
C VAL A 46 -16.24 -0.68 0.77
N SER A 47 -16.12 0.41 0.02
CA SER A 47 -14.96 0.70 -0.84
C SER A 47 -13.81 1.29 -0.03
N ALA A 48 -14.11 2.26 0.83
CA ALA A 48 -13.15 2.85 1.75
C ALA A 48 -13.82 3.21 3.08
N ALA A 49 -13.07 3.14 4.17
CA ALA A 49 -13.52 3.55 5.50
C ALA A 49 -12.55 4.57 6.08
N SER A 50 -13.11 5.63 6.68
CA SER A 50 -12.41 6.62 7.50
C SER A 50 -11.68 5.97 8.68
N TYR A 51 -10.69 6.66 9.25
CA TYR A 51 -9.98 6.14 10.42
C TYR A 51 -10.89 6.00 11.64
N GLU A 52 -11.88 6.88 11.77
CA GLU A 52 -12.93 6.84 12.79
C GLU A 52 -13.74 5.55 12.67
N ALA A 53 -14.17 5.16 11.46
CA ALA A 53 -14.88 3.90 11.24
C ALA A 53 -13.98 2.68 11.43
N ARG A 54 -12.69 2.77 11.05
CA ARG A 54 -11.72 1.66 11.21
C ARG A 54 -11.48 1.26 12.66
N LYS A 55 -11.67 2.16 13.63
CA LYS A 55 -11.62 1.86 15.08
C LYS A 55 -12.66 0.82 15.49
N PHE A 56 -13.80 0.78 14.80
CA PHE A 56 -14.86 -0.20 15.00
C PHE A 56 -14.68 -1.45 14.14
N GLY A 57 -13.52 -1.62 13.49
CA GLY A 57 -13.26 -2.76 12.63
C GLY A 57 -13.92 -2.67 11.25
N VAL A 58 -14.48 -1.53 10.85
CA VAL A 58 -14.97 -1.31 9.48
C VAL A 58 -13.77 -1.25 8.53
N ARG A 59 -13.78 -2.06 7.47
CA ARG A 59 -12.69 -2.18 6.49
C ARG A 59 -13.24 -2.23 5.07
N SER A 60 -12.40 -1.91 4.09
CA SER A 60 -12.71 -2.14 2.68
C SER A 60 -13.05 -3.61 2.42
N ALA A 61 -13.89 -3.87 1.40
CA ALA A 61 -14.46 -5.17 1.06
C ALA A 61 -15.43 -5.79 2.11
N MET A 62 -15.69 -5.11 3.24
CA MET A 62 -16.71 -5.52 4.19
C MET A 62 -18.12 -5.24 3.65
N SER A 63 -19.08 -6.14 3.90
CA SER A 63 -20.49 -5.89 3.56
C SER A 63 -21.06 -4.72 4.35
N GLY A 64 -21.96 -3.95 3.74
CA GLY A 64 -22.61 -2.79 4.39
C GLY A 64 -23.32 -3.19 5.70
N LEU A 65 -23.99 -4.35 5.70
CA LEU A 65 -24.65 -4.88 6.88
C LEU A 65 -23.66 -5.15 8.03
N GLN A 66 -22.53 -5.82 7.74
CA GLN A 66 -21.52 -6.08 8.77
C GLN A 66 -20.87 -4.77 9.25
N ALA A 67 -20.61 -3.83 8.34
CA ALA A 67 -20.04 -2.54 8.67
C ALA A 67 -20.96 -1.74 9.62
N LYS A 68 -22.27 -1.73 9.36
CA LYS A 68 -23.27 -1.08 10.23
C LYS A 68 -23.44 -1.79 11.57
N ARG A 69 -23.38 -3.12 11.58
CA ARG A 69 -23.36 -3.89 12.84
C ARG A 69 -22.14 -3.56 13.69
N ASN A 70 -20.97 -3.41 13.07
CA ASN A 70 -19.74 -3.02 13.74
C ASN A 70 -19.78 -1.58 14.27
N CYS A 71 -20.40 -0.67 13.52
CA CYS A 71 -20.53 0.74 13.87
C CYS A 71 -21.96 1.23 13.58
N PRO A 72 -22.86 1.23 14.59
CA PRO A 72 -24.25 1.64 14.42
C PRO A 72 -24.41 3.07 13.90
N ASP A 73 -23.49 3.97 14.25
CA ASP A 73 -23.48 5.37 13.80
C ASP A 73 -22.78 5.59 12.46
N LEU A 74 -22.40 4.51 11.76
CA LEU A 74 -21.69 4.59 10.48
C LEU A 74 -22.52 5.34 9.44
N ILE A 75 -21.88 6.35 8.85
CA ILE A 75 -22.40 7.15 7.75
C ILE A 75 -21.96 6.52 6.45
N PHE A 76 -22.91 6.22 5.55
CA PHE A 76 -22.63 5.74 4.21
C PHE A 76 -22.68 6.90 3.22
N VAL A 77 -21.61 7.09 2.46
CA VAL A 77 -21.54 8.07 1.36
C VAL A 77 -21.38 7.33 0.03
N ARG A 78 -22.13 7.78 -0.97
CA ARG A 78 -22.05 7.23 -2.33
C ARG A 78 -20.73 7.65 -2.98
N PRO A 79 -20.04 6.76 -3.70
CA PRO A 79 -18.75 7.09 -4.30
C PRO A 79 -18.89 8.13 -5.42
N ARG A 80 -18.03 9.15 -5.39
CA ARG A 80 -17.89 10.19 -6.42
C ARG A 80 -16.63 9.96 -7.26
N PHE A 81 -16.62 8.91 -8.10
CA PHE A 81 -15.42 8.47 -8.82
C PHE A 81 -14.78 9.53 -9.70
N GLU A 82 -15.56 10.41 -10.34
CA GLU A 82 -15.00 11.53 -11.14
C GLU A 82 -14.13 12.45 -10.27
N ARG A 83 -14.61 12.78 -9.06
CA ARG A 83 -13.87 13.58 -8.08
C ARG A 83 -12.60 12.86 -7.62
N TYR A 84 -12.67 11.56 -7.36
CA TYR A 84 -11.50 10.76 -6.97
C TYR A 84 -10.43 10.73 -8.06
N HIS A 85 -10.83 10.65 -9.34
CA HIS A 85 -9.91 10.74 -10.47
C HIS A 85 -9.29 12.13 -10.60
N GLU A 86 -10.06 13.20 -10.39
CA GLU A 86 -9.54 14.58 -10.41
C GLU A 86 -8.41 14.75 -9.38
N ILE A 87 -8.65 14.31 -8.14
CA ILE A 87 -7.66 14.38 -7.06
C ILE A 87 -6.45 13.49 -7.37
N SER A 88 -6.66 12.26 -7.86
CA SER A 88 -5.58 11.37 -8.29
C SER A 88 -4.67 12.02 -9.34
N LYS A 89 -5.24 12.71 -10.34
CA LYS A 89 -4.46 13.44 -11.36
C LYS A 89 -3.57 14.54 -10.75
N LYS A 90 -4.07 15.28 -9.75
CA LYS A 90 -3.27 16.31 -9.05
C LYS A 90 -2.09 15.69 -8.31
N ILE A 91 -2.32 14.59 -7.59
CA ILE A 91 -1.27 13.85 -6.86
C ILE A 91 -0.23 13.28 -7.84
N ARG A 92 -0.67 12.68 -8.95
CA ARG A 92 0.25 12.15 -9.98
C ARG A 92 1.11 13.24 -10.60
N LYS A 93 0.57 14.46 -10.79
CA LYS A 93 1.37 15.60 -11.27
C LYS A 93 2.55 15.89 -10.33
N ILE A 94 2.33 15.84 -9.01
CA ILE A 94 3.41 15.99 -8.02
C ILE A 94 4.47 14.89 -8.21
N PHE A 95 4.07 13.63 -8.40
CA PHE A 95 5.00 12.52 -8.63
C PHE A 95 5.90 12.73 -9.84
N TYR A 96 5.32 13.18 -10.96
CA TYR A 96 6.05 13.40 -12.21
C TYR A 96 7.08 14.53 -12.14
N GLU A 97 7.05 15.38 -11.12
CA GLU A 97 8.10 16.37 -10.87
C GLU A 97 9.37 15.76 -10.26
N TYR A 98 9.32 14.53 -9.74
CA TYR A 98 10.47 13.84 -9.14
C TYR A 98 11.06 12.79 -10.08
N THR A 99 10.22 12.08 -10.84
CA THR A 99 10.65 11.03 -11.77
C THR A 99 9.60 10.81 -12.86
N ASP A 100 10.03 10.38 -14.05
CA ASP A 100 9.10 9.90 -15.08
C ASP A 100 8.69 8.43 -14.86
N LEU A 101 9.44 7.71 -14.03
CA LEU A 101 9.17 6.32 -13.66
C LEU A 101 8.13 6.27 -12.54
N VAL A 102 6.87 6.51 -12.90
CA VAL A 102 5.70 6.45 -12.01
C VAL A 102 4.75 5.35 -12.50
N GLU A 103 4.62 4.24 -11.76
CA GLU A 103 3.68 3.15 -12.04
C GLU A 103 2.48 3.25 -11.09
N PRO A 104 1.31 3.73 -11.53
CA PRO A 104 0.11 3.72 -10.72
C PRO A 104 -0.43 2.28 -10.56
N LEU A 105 -0.86 1.92 -9.36
CA LEU A 105 -1.55 0.65 -9.11
C LEU A 105 -3.08 0.86 -9.04
N SER A 106 -3.50 2.03 -8.55
CA SER A 106 -4.89 2.44 -8.40
C SER A 106 -5.01 3.98 -8.54
N LEU A 107 -6.13 4.55 -8.07
CA LEU A 107 -6.29 6.00 -7.96
C LEU A 107 -5.44 6.61 -6.84
N ASP A 108 -5.12 5.86 -5.79
CA ASP A 108 -4.49 6.35 -4.56
C ASP A 108 -3.09 5.82 -4.29
N GLU A 109 -2.58 4.90 -5.11
CA GLU A 109 -1.23 4.36 -4.95
C GLU A 109 -0.42 4.32 -6.24
N ALA A 110 0.88 4.58 -6.09
CA ALA A 110 1.86 4.49 -7.15
C ALA A 110 3.24 4.07 -6.62
N TYR A 111 3.98 3.34 -7.45
CA TYR A 111 5.43 3.21 -7.30
C TYR A 111 6.15 4.31 -8.05
N LEU A 112 7.19 4.85 -7.44
CA LEU A 112 8.12 5.79 -8.03
C LEU A 112 9.53 5.20 -7.97
N ASP A 113 10.22 5.13 -9.10
CA ASP A 113 11.66 4.87 -9.11
C ASP A 113 12.41 6.21 -9.07
N VAL A 114 13.10 6.46 -7.96
CA VAL A 114 13.88 7.68 -7.73
C VAL A 114 15.37 7.38 -7.63
N THR A 115 15.80 6.24 -8.21
CA THR A 115 17.22 5.87 -8.32
C THR A 115 18.00 7.03 -8.94
N GLU A 116 17.54 7.47 -10.09
CA GLU A 116 17.87 8.75 -10.71
C GLU A 116 16.61 9.61 -10.67
N ASN A 117 16.68 10.82 -10.11
CA ASN A 117 15.52 11.69 -9.95
C ASN A 117 15.82 13.12 -10.42
N LYS A 118 14.76 13.81 -10.83
CA LYS A 118 14.80 15.16 -11.41
C LYS A 118 15.26 16.24 -10.44
N LYS A 119 15.34 15.94 -9.14
CA LYS A 119 15.77 16.89 -8.10
C LYS A 119 17.25 16.75 -7.75
N GLY A 120 17.94 15.73 -8.27
CA GLY A 120 19.33 15.44 -7.91
C GLY A 120 19.51 15.05 -6.42
N ASN A 121 18.42 14.73 -5.71
CA ASN A 121 18.48 14.42 -4.28
C ASN A 121 18.86 12.94 -4.08
N PRO A 122 19.97 12.62 -3.40
CA PRO A 122 20.38 11.23 -3.22
C PRO A 122 19.44 10.44 -2.29
N SER A 123 18.72 11.12 -1.39
CA SER A 123 17.91 10.50 -0.35
C SER A 123 16.45 10.32 -0.77
N ALA A 124 16.07 9.06 -1.05
CA ALA A 124 14.67 8.71 -1.32
C ALA A 124 13.75 8.95 -0.10
N SER A 125 14.28 8.85 1.12
CA SER A 125 13.53 9.16 2.33
C SER A 125 13.12 10.64 2.40
N LEU A 126 14.02 11.55 2.00
CA LEU A 126 13.72 12.99 1.94
C LEU A 126 12.75 13.30 0.80
N ILE A 127 12.93 12.69 -0.38
CA ILE A 127 11.99 12.82 -1.50
C ILE A 127 10.59 12.36 -1.08
N ALA A 128 10.46 11.20 -0.43
CA ALA A 128 9.17 10.70 0.05
C ALA A 128 8.52 11.65 1.06
N LYS A 129 9.31 12.23 1.98
CA LYS A 129 8.82 13.23 2.94
C LYS A 129 8.30 14.47 2.22
N GLU A 130 9.08 15.01 1.29
CA GLU A 130 8.71 16.19 0.50
C GLU A 130 7.45 15.95 -0.33
N ILE A 131 7.34 14.80 -1.01
CA ILE A 131 6.13 14.41 -1.74
C ILE A 131 4.91 14.42 -0.83
N ARG A 132 5.00 13.80 0.35
CA ARG A 132 3.89 13.76 1.32
C ARG A 132 3.51 15.15 1.82
N GLU A 133 4.49 16.00 2.13
CA GLU A 133 4.25 17.38 2.54
C GLU A 133 3.59 18.21 1.42
N ARG A 134 4.00 18.01 0.17
CA ARG A 134 3.39 18.68 -0.98
C ARG A 134 1.97 18.21 -1.25
N ILE A 135 1.71 16.91 -1.17
CA ILE A 135 0.34 16.38 -1.25
C ILE A 135 -0.54 17.06 -0.19
N PHE A 136 -0.05 17.18 1.04
CA PHE A 136 -0.80 17.86 2.10
C PHE A 136 -1.01 19.36 1.80
N LYS A 137 0.04 20.09 1.41
CA LYS A 137 -0.03 21.54 1.14
C LYS A 137 -0.86 21.90 -0.10
N GLU A 138 -0.73 21.13 -1.18
CA GLU A 138 -1.34 21.43 -2.48
C GLU A 138 -2.73 20.80 -2.66
N VAL A 139 -2.97 19.63 -2.04
CA VAL A 139 -4.21 18.87 -2.22
C VAL A 139 -5.05 18.86 -0.93
N GLY A 140 -4.46 19.04 0.24
CA GLY A 140 -5.17 19.02 1.52
C GLY A 140 -5.39 17.62 2.11
N LEU A 141 -4.74 16.59 1.55
CA LEU A 141 -4.87 15.19 1.97
C LEU A 141 -3.56 14.64 2.51
N THR A 142 -3.61 13.61 3.34
CA THR A 142 -2.40 12.93 3.82
C THR A 142 -2.11 11.67 3.01
N ALA A 143 -0.83 11.36 2.90
CA ALA A 143 -0.34 10.13 2.30
C ALA A 143 0.68 9.48 3.21
N SER A 144 0.83 8.17 3.08
CA SER A 144 1.92 7.42 3.68
C SER A 144 2.84 6.85 2.62
N ALA A 145 4.10 6.63 2.99
CA ALA A 145 5.12 6.18 2.03
C ALA A 145 6.01 5.07 2.57
N GLY A 146 6.39 4.14 1.71
CA GLY A 146 7.38 3.11 1.99
C GLY A 146 8.54 3.21 1.02
N ILE A 147 9.76 3.10 1.53
CA ILE A 147 10.99 3.31 0.76
C ILE A 147 11.89 2.09 0.92
N SER A 148 12.29 1.46 -0.19
CA SER A 148 13.25 0.36 -0.16
C SER A 148 13.86 0.06 -1.54
N ILE A 149 14.56 -1.08 -1.64
CA ILE A 149 15.37 -1.47 -2.80
C ILE A 149 14.57 -2.04 -3.98
N ASN A 150 13.30 -2.34 -3.76
CA ASN A 150 12.40 -2.88 -4.77
C ASN A 150 10.93 -2.60 -4.43
N LYS A 151 10.05 -2.79 -5.41
CA LYS A 151 8.60 -2.56 -5.29
C LYS A 151 7.95 -3.32 -4.14
N PHE A 152 8.29 -4.60 -3.95
CA PHE A 152 7.66 -5.43 -2.93
C PHE A 152 7.90 -4.88 -1.52
N VAL A 153 9.16 -4.64 -1.15
CA VAL A 153 9.51 -4.16 0.19
C VAL A 153 9.00 -2.73 0.40
N ALA A 154 9.09 -1.87 -0.63
CA ALA A 154 8.55 -0.51 -0.56
C ALA A 154 7.04 -0.50 -0.28
N LYS A 155 6.26 -1.36 -0.95
CA LYS A 155 4.81 -1.45 -0.69
C LYS A 155 4.50 -1.91 0.73
N VAL A 156 5.14 -2.98 1.18
CA VAL A 156 4.96 -3.50 2.55
C VAL A 156 5.35 -2.46 3.60
N ALA A 157 6.44 -1.71 3.38
CA ALA A 157 6.88 -0.66 4.28
C ALA A 157 5.87 0.50 4.38
N SER A 158 5.15 0.82 3.29
CA SER A 158 4.23 1.96 3.25
C SER A 158 3.04 1.83 4.19
N ASP A 159 2.67 0.60 4.56
CA ASP A 159 1.60 0.31 5.51
C ASP A 159 2.04 0.38 6.98
N TYR A 160 3.35 0.39 7.25
CA TYR A 160 3.89 0.17 8.61
C TYR A 160 3.59 1.33 9.55
N ASN A 161 3.70 2.57 9.06
CA ASN A 161 3.53 3.81 9.85
C ASN A 161 2.28 4.61 9.44
N LYS A 162 1.26 3.98 8.84
CA LYS A 162 -0.02 4.66 8.52
C LYS A 162 -0.77 5.07 9.80
N PRO A 163 -1.49 6.21 9.82
CA PRO A 163 -1.61 7.24 8.77
C PRO A 163 -0.48 8.29 8.80
N ASN A 164 -0.36 9.04 7.70
CA ASN A 164 0.52 10.19 7.56
C ASN A 164 1.94 9.92 8.09
N GLY A 165 2.49 8.78 7.72
CA GLY A 165 3.82 8.36 8.12
C GLY A 165 4.61 7.79 6.96
N GLN A 166 5.88 7.49 7.21
CA GLN A 166 6.68 6.75 6.25
C GLN A 166 7.62 5.77 6.94
N LYS A 167 8.04 4.74 6.21
CA LYS A 167 9.05 3.78 6.67
C LYS A 167 10.06 3.54 5.56
N THR A 168 11.32 3.74 5.89
CA THR A 168 12.45 3.29 5.08
C THR A 168 12.93 1.94 5.59
N VAL A 169 13.17 1.02 4.67
CA VAL A 169 13.82 -0.27 4.92
C VAL A 169 15.09 -0.28 4.08
N ASN A 170 16.22 -0.05 4.74
CA ASN A 170 17.52 0.00 4.07
C ASN A 170 17.95 -1.40 3.58
N PRO A 171 18.85 -1.49 2.59
CA PRO A 171 19.24 -2.77 1.99
C PRO A 171 19.66 -3.83 3.01
N GLU A 172 20.42 -3.43 4.02
CA GLU A 172 20.92 -4.26 5.12
C GLU A 172 19.83 -4.74 6.09
N GLU A 173 18.69 -4.04 6.13
CA GLU A 173 17.57 -4.35 7.03
C GLU A 173 16.51 -5.24 6.36
N VAL A 174 16.54 -5.40 5.04
CA VAL A 174 15.46 -6.06 4.27
C VAL A 174 15.15 -7.46 4.78
N LEU A 175 16.16 -8.30 4.99
CA LEU A 175 15.93 -9.68 5.42
C LEU A 175 15.34 -9.75 6.83
N ALA A 176 15.93 -9.01 7.77
CA ALA A 176 15.44 -8.96 9.15
C ALA A 176 14.02 -8.39 9.22
N PHE A 177 13.71 -7.37 8.42
CA PHE A 177 12.37 -6.80 8.31
C PHE A 177 11.38 -7.84 7.81
N LEU A 178 11.67 -8.53 6.70
CA LEU A 178 10.76 -9.52 6.10
C LEU A 178 10.55 -10.74 6.98
N GLU A 179 11.57 -11.22 7.69
CA GLU A 179 11.48 -12.39 8.56
C GLU A 179 10.51 -12.20 9.73
N GLN A 180 10.41 -10.98 10.26
CA GLN A 180 9.55 -10.65 11.40
C GLN A 180 8.08 -10.42 11.01
N LEU A 181 7.80 -10.24 9.71
CA LEU A 181 6.45 -9.94 9.25
C LEU A 181 5.56 -11.17 9.28
N ASP A 182 4.33 -10.97 9.75
CA ASP A 182 3.25 -11.94 9.56
C ASP A 182 2.94 -12.13 8.07
N ILE A 183 2.66 -13.36 7.66
CA ILE A 183 2.48 -13.70 6.25
C ILE A 183 1.29 -12.97 5.59
N ARG A 184 0.27 -12.56 6.36
CA ARG A 184 -0.86 -11.76 5.88
C ARG A 184 -0.47 -10.34 5.49
N LYS A 185 0.73 -9.89 5.87
CA LYS A 185 1.29 -8.58 5.49
C LYS A 185 2.06 -8.63 4.17
N PHE A 186 2.31 -9.83 3.63
CA PHE A 186 2.99 -9.96 2.35
C PHE A 186 2.02 -9.57 1.22
N TYR A 187 2.46 -8.63 0.38
CA TYR A 187 1.70 -8.28 -0.82
C TYR A 187 1.53 -9.50 -1.73
N GLY A 188 0.30 -9.77 -2.17
CA GLY A 188 -0.04 -10.97 -2.95
C GLY A 188 -0.37 -12.22 -2.11
N VAL A 189 -0.41 -12.12 -0.78
CA VAL A 189 -0.95 -13.16 0.11
C VAL A 189 -2.32 -12.72 0.62
N GLY A 190 -3.39 -13.19 -0.03
CA GLY A 190 -4.76 -12.95 0.41
C GLY A 190 -5.18 -13.85 1.57
N LYS A 191 -6.37 -13.60 2.15
CA LYS A 191 -6.90 -14.35 3.31
C LYS A 191 -6.82 -15.88 3.14
N VAL A 192 -7.32 -16.39 2.02
CA VAL A 192 -7.34 -17.85 1.73
C VAL A 192 -5.92 -18.43 1.68
N THR A 193 -5.00 -17.74 1.02
CA THR A 193 -3.60 -18.19 0.94
C THR A 193 -2.92 -18.14 2.31
N ALA A 194 -3.15 -17.08 3.09
CA ALA A 194 -2.61 -16.97 4.44
C ALA A 194 -3.14 -18.07 5.36
N ASP A 195 -4.44 -18.36 5.30
CA ASP A 195 -5.06 -19.42 6.12
C ASP A 195 -4.46 -20.79 5.73
N LYS A 196 -4.22 -21.04 4.44
CA LYS A 196 -3.48 -22.22 3.97
C LYS A 196 -2.02 -22.25 4.48
N MET A 197 -1.31 -21.13 4.42
CA MET A 197 0.07 -21.01 4.94
C MET A 197 0.13 -21.32 6.44
N TYR A 198 -0.82 -20.82 7.23
CA TYR A 198 -0.91 -21.12 8.66
C TYR A 198 -1.16 -22.61 8.93
N GLN A 199 -2.03 -23.26 8.16
CA GLN A 199 -2.25 -24.71 8.27
C GLN A 199 -0.98 -25.53 7.98
N LEU A 200 -0.07 -24.98 7.16
CA LEU A 200 1.23 -25.56 6.84
C LEU A 200 2.34 -25.13 7.81
N GLY A 201 2.00 -24.43 8.90
CA GLY A 201 2.94 -23.93 9.90
C GLY A 201 3.78 -22.74 9.44
N ILE A 202 3.33 -22.00 8.43
CA ILE A 202 4.00 -20.81 7.89
C ILE A 202 3.27 -19.56 8.41
N PHE A 203 3.70 -19.04 9.56
CA PHE A 203 3.07 -17.87 10.19
C PHE A 203 3.77 -16.56 9.82
N THR A 204 5.09 -16.61 9.74
CA THR A 204 5.95 -15.45 9.55
C THR A 204 6.79 -15.58 8.27
N GLY A 205 7.41 -14.47 7.86
CA GLY A 205 8.43 -14.50 6.81
C GLY A 205 9.59 -15.43 7.15
N LYS A 206 9.97 -15.58 8.43
CA LYS A 206 10.99 -16.55 8.86
C LYS A 206 10.58 -17.99 8.55
N ASP A 207 9.33 -18.34 8.84
CA ASP A 207 8.80 -19.68 8.54
C ASP A 207 8.75 -19.92 7.03
N LEU A 208 8.30 -18.92 6.26
CA LEU A 208 8.25 -19.02 4.80
C LEU A 208 9.65 -19.18 4.21
N LYS A 209 10.63 -18.41 4.70
CA LYS A 209 12.03 -18.48 4.26
C LYS A 209 12.64 -19.86 4.53
N SER A 210 12.24 -20.55 5.59
CA SER A 210 12.74 -21.89 5.91
C SER A 210 12.33 -22.97 4.89
N LYS A 211 11.31 -22.72 4.06
CA LYS A 211 10.83 -23.68 3.07
C LYS A 211 11.68 -23.66 1.80
N THR A 212 11.85 -24.84 1.23
CA THR A 212 12.48 -25.04 -0.09
C THR A 212 11.56 -24.56 -1.21
N ILE A 213 12.14 -24.24 -2.38
CA ILE A 213 11.35 -23.85 -3.55
C ILE A 213 10.39 -24.96 -3.99
N ASP A 214 10.82 -26.23 -3.97
CA ASP A 214 9.98 -27.38 -4.38
C ASP A 214 8.75 -27.53 -3.48
N TYR A 215 8.94 -27.47 -2.15
CA TYR A 215 7.84 -27.44 -1.18
C TYR A 215 6.82 -26.32 -1.48
N LEU A 216 7.29 -25.11 -1.79
CA LEU A 216 6.40 -23.99 -2.09
C LEU A 216 5.70 -24.16 -3.44
N ASP A 217 6.37 -24.73 -4.44
CA ASP A 217 5.79 -25.04 -5.74
C ASP A 217 4.71 -26.12 -5.63
N GLU A 218 4.94 -27.17 -4.85
CA GLU A 218 3.97 -28.24 -4.57
C GLU A 218 2.70 -27.67 -3.92
N HIS A 219 2.85 -26.80 -2.93
CA HIS A 219 1.72 -26.29 -2.16
C HIS A 219 1.03 -25.07 -2.77
N PHE A 220 1.72 -24.24 -3.55
CA PHE A 220 1.19 -22.96 -4.06
C PHE A 220 1.34 -22.77 -5.57
N GLY A 221 1.83 -23.78 -6.30
CA GLY A 221 2.03 -23.72 -7.74
C GLY A 221 2.93 -22.56 -8.16
N LYS A 222 2.55 -21.83 -9.21
CA LYS A 222 3.32 -20.67 -9.72
C LYS A 222 3.58 -19.59 -8.66
N SER A 223 2.67 -19.42 -7.71
CA SER A 223 2.83 -18.45 -6.62
C SER A 223 3.90 -18.89 -5.61
N GLY A 224 4.20 -20.19 -5.51
CA GLY A 224 5.25 -20.75 -4.65
C GLY A 224 6.62 -20.13 -4.91
N ARG A 225 7.07 -20.14 -6.17
CA ARG A 225 8.30 -19.44 -6.60
C ARG A 225 8.29 -17.97 -6.22
N TYR A 226 7.17 -17.28 -6.44
CA TYR A 226 7.07 -15.86 -6.08
C TYR A 226 7.34 -15.66 -4.58
N TYR A 227 6.65 -16.42 -3.72
CA TYR A 227 6.84 -16.37 -2.26
C TYR A 227 8.28 -16.70 -1.85
N TYR A 228 8.89 -17.70 -2.48
CA TYR A 228 10.27 -18.10 -2.23
C TYR A 228 11.26 -16.95 -2.43
N TYR A 229 11.10 -16.18 -3.50
CA TYR A 229 12.00 -15.08 -3.84
C TYR A 229 11.72 -13.81 -3.02
N VAL A 230 10.45 -13.40 -2.88
CA VAL A 230 10.14 -12.14 -2.18
C VAL A 230 10.51 -12.15 -0.71
N VAL A 231 10.35 -13.29 -0.01
CA VAL A 231 10.77 -13.43 1.40
C VAL A 231 12.29 -13.34 1.58
N ARG A 232 13.06 -13.54 0.51
CA ARG A 232 14.52 -13.38 0.46
C ARG A 232 14.92 -11.99 -0.05
N GLY A 233 13.98 -11.04 -0.12
CA GLY A 233 14.22 -9.69 -0.62
C GLY A 233 14.43 -9.60 -2.13
N ILE A 234 14.20 -10.69 -2.87
CA ILE A 234 14.47 -10.78 -4.30
C ILE A 234 13.20 -10.42 -5.08
N HIS A 235 13.20 -9.26 -5.71
CA HIS A 235 12.12 -8.81 -6.58
C HIS A 235 12.62 -7.84 -7.66
N HIS A 236 12.79 -8.33 -8.88
CA HIS A 236 13.48 -7.59 -9.95
C HIS A 236 12.58 -6.68 -10.79
N SER A 237 11.25 -6.83 -10.75
CA SER A 237 10.38 -6.06 -11.64
C SER A 237 10.59 -4.55 -11.46
N GLU A 238 10.81 -3.86 -12.57
CA GLU A 238 10.98 -2.42 -12.63
C GLU A 238 9.65 -1.67 -12.47
N VAL A 239 9.75 -0.38 -12.15
CA VAL A 239 8.61 0.53 -12.18
C VAL A 239 8.26 0.81 -13.64
N LYS A 240 7.03 0.49 -14.05
CA LYS A 240 6.55 0.62 -15.44
C LYS A 240 5.60 1.82 -15.59
N PRO A 241 6.03 2.92 -16.22
CA PRO A 241 5.23 4.14 -16.28
C PRO A 241 3.97 4.05 -17.14
N ASN A 242 3.92 3.13 -18.11
CA ASN A 242 2.85 3.03 -19.11
C ASN A 242 1.98 1.77 -18.95
N ARG A 243 1.65 1.40 -17.71
CA ARG A 243 0.74 0.27 -17.48
C ARG A 243 -0.70 0.74 -17.75
N ILE A 244 -1.14 0.58 -18.99
CA ILE A 244 -2.55 0.67 -19.42
C ILE A 244 -3.28 -0.57 -18.91
#